data_AF-A0A9X7TR06-F1
#
_entry.id   AF-A0A9X7TR06-F1
#
_cell.length_a   1.000
_cell.length_b   1.000
_cell.length_c   1.000
_cell.angle_alpha   90.00
_cell.angle_beta   90.00
_cell.angle_gamma   90.00
#
_symmetry.space_group_name_H-M   'P 1'
#
loop_
_entity.id
_entity.type
_entity.pdbx_description
1 polymer ?
#
loop_
_entity_poly.entity_id
_entity_poly.type
_entity_poly.pdbx_seq_one_letter_code
_entity_poly.pdbx_strand_id
1 'polypeptide(L)'
;MIDPEECEYHEWILPFKTGGYASSTICGINSRTYHGFLIVPLNQPHKRYLVLSKFEDFMMIDNEEYPINTNRYFDVYYPEGYKYLENFKWEKNYVKWVYEYGKVTLEKVLIAHEYENAVTISYKADKGELKICPLITFRSHHLVTEKGTYFDSVIEGNKIEILKDNMPILHFYIESTKTRIELTGYWYYNFFYRLDYERGSNYKEDLFNPFCIYTSNEATITVYYDKSTNVNAENSPSDLLRLLSMSSRDFVVKGKTGWSIIAGYHWFDEWGRDTFISMEGLLLLNRFFDQAKDIILRYLDYENKGLLPNHITANGEPIYVGVDVSLWAINSIYSYYLYSKDKEFIRKIYPKLQDIVENYAKGNGVVYIKEGLLFHRGAPRTWMDASYDSHVVTPREGAAVEINALWYNALMIMDFFTNIVEDKNSMYKELAEKTKASFNEKFVSSWGAYDYLDPYLIPDKSIRPNQLFALSLPFNIMSEDIGKIMLTTIENELLRPFGLSTLSRRDPKYKPTYRGDRKSRDEAYHNGPIWPWLIGAYVDAKLKIESDVIKNKLILDVVKPLLEYAKKNRGFIPELYEDVPPYLPAGCIAQAWSVAEVYRAINKLLSL
;
A
#
# COMPACT_ATOMS: atom_id res chain seq x y z
N MET A 1 23.73 -20.29 8.04
CA MET A 1 22.48 -20.32 8.82
C MET A 1 22.00 -18.88 8.96
N ILE A 2 20.76 -18.62 8.56
CA ILE A 2 20.11 -17.32 8.66
C ILE A 2 19.73 -17.06 10.13
N ASP A 3 19.93 -15.84 10.62
CA ASP A 3 19.48 -15.44 11.95
C ASP A 3 17.93 -15.33 11.95
N PRO A 4 17.21 -16.05 12.84
CA PRO A 4 15.76 -15.99 12.88
C PRO A 4 15.21 -14.59 13.22
N GLU A 5 15.96 -13.74 13.93
CA GLU A 5 15.55 -12.34 14.17
C GLU A 5 15.65 -11.49 12.90
N GLU A 6 16.67 -11.74 12.07
CA GLU A 6 16.83 -11.10 10.76
C GLU A 6 15.69 -11.54 9.81
N CYS A 7 15.31 -12.82 9.84
CA CYS A 7 14.15 -13.30 9.08
C CYS A 7 12.89 -12.48 9.35
N GLU A 8 12.65 -12.10 10.61
CA GLU A 8 11.42 -11.41 11.02
C GLU A 8 11.25 -10.02 10.38
N TYR A 9 12.34 -9.38 9.96
CA TYR A 9 12.33 -8.11 9.24
C TYR A 9 12.15 -8.25 7.73
N HIS A 10 12.28 -9.46 7.18
CA HIS A 10 12.10 -9.75 5.77
C HIS A 10 10.73 -10.36 5.51
N GLU A 11 9.75 -9.49 5.31
CA GLU A 11 8.35 -9.83 5.10
C GLU A 11 8.05 -9.99 3.60
N TRP A 12 7.17 -10.93 3.23
CA TRP A 12 6.66 -11.10 1.87
C TRP A 12 5.13 -11.03 1.87
N ILE A 13 4.55 -10.68 0.72
CA ILE A 13 3.11 -10.66 0.52
C ILE A 13 2.70 -11.15 -0.87
N LEU A 14 1.60 -11.89 -0.94
CA LEU A 14 0.93 -12.34 -2.15
C LEU A 14 -0.55 -11.91 -2.13
N PRO A 15 -0.90 -10.76 -2.73
CA PRO A 15 -2.28 -10.30 -2.79
C PRO A 15 -3.16 -11.17 -3.70
N PHE A 16 -4.40 -11.42 -3.28
CA PHE A 16 -5.37 -12.21 -4.05
C PHE A 16 -6.19 -11.35 -5.03
N LYS A 17 -5.96 -10.03 -5.09
CA LYS A 17 -6.79 -9.07 -5.87
C LYS A 17 -8.28 -9.03 -5.49
N THR A 18 -8.64 -9.65 -4.36
CA THR A 18 -9.94 -9.55 -3.70
C THR A 18 -9.91 -8.55 -2.53
N GLY A 19 -8.73 -8.03 -2.17
CA GLY A 19 -8.46 -7.40 -0.89
C GLY A 19 -7.89 -8.38 0.15
N GLY A 20 -8.05 -9.69 -0.06
CA GLY A 20 -7.34 -10.72 0.69
C GLY A 20 -5.90 -10.90 0.23
N TYR A 21 -5.11 -11.59 1.03
CA TYR A 21 -3.70 -11.86 0.75
C TYR A 21 -3.17 -13.03 1.58
N ALA A 22 -2.00 -13.54 1.18
CA ALA A 22 -1.11 -14.36 2.01
C ALA A 22 0.15 -13.57 2.35
N SER A 23 0.66 -13.69 3.57
CA SER A 23 1.88 -12.99 4.00
C SER A 23 2.56 -13.68 5.18
N SER A 24 3.88 -13.64 5.22
CA SER A 24 4.68 -14.04 6.38
C SER A 24 6.10 -13.48 6.21
N THR A 25 7.04 -13.99 6.99
CA THR A 25 8.47 -13.72 6.82
C THR A 25 9.13 -14.77 5.94
N ILE A 26 10.34 -14.50 5.45
CA ILE A 26 11.10 -15.45 4.61
C ILE A 26 11.32 -16.81 5.29
N CYS A 27 11.30 -16.88 6.62
CA CYS A 27 11.46 -18.11 7.40
C CYS A 27 10.13 -18.69 7.91
N GLY A 28 8.98 -18.14 7.48
CA GLY A 28 7.65 -18.61 7.91
C GLY A 28 7.31 -18.30 9.37
N ILE A 29 8.04 -17.36 9.98
CA ILE A 29 7.82 -16.84 11.33
C ILE A 29 6.80 -15.71 11.21
N ASN A 30 5.60 -15.89 11.76
CA ASN A 30 4.64 -14.79 11.81
C ASN A 30 5.12 -13.80 12.88
N SER A 31 5.53 -12.59 12.46
CA SER A 31 6.01 -11.51 13.34
C SER A 31 4.97 -10.41 13.55
N ARG A 32 3.80 -10.53 12.91
CA ARG A 32 2.64 -9.62 12.98
C ARG A 32 1.31 -10.39 13.03
N THR A 33 0.26 -9.78 13.61
CA THR A 33 -1.14 -10.25 13.53
C THR A 33 -1.66 -10.30 12.10
N TYR A 34 -1.01 -9.56 11.20
CA TYR A 34 -1.32 -9.46 9.78
C TYR A 34 -0.70 -10.59 8.95
N HIS A 35 0.20 -11.40 9.52
CA HIS A 35 0.77 -12.56 8.83
C HIS A 35 -0.15 -13.76 8.92
N GLY A 36 -0.24 -14.47 7.80
CA GLY A 36 -1.03 -15.66 7.64
C GLY A 36 -1.06 -16.13 6.19
N PHE A 37 -1.32 -17.41 5.97
CA PHE A 37 -1.38 -17.98 4.62
C PHE A 37 -2.73 -17.74 3.94
N LEU A 38 -3.80 -17.45 4.68
CA LEU A 38 -5.08 -17.06 4.09
C LEU A 38 -5.77 -15.97 4.93
N ILE A 39 -5.66 -14.72 4.46
CA ILE A 39 -6.41 -13.58 4.95
C ILE A 39 -7.49 -13.25 3.93
N VAL A 40 -8.76 -13.25 4.34
CA VAL A 40 -9.92 -13.15 3.44
C VAL A 40 -10.80 -11.96 3.80
N PRO A 41 -11.30 -11.18 2.83
CA PRO A 41 -12.19 -10.06 3.09
C PRO A 41 -13.65 -10.54 3.14
N LEU A 42 -14.25 -10.56 4.32
CA LEU A 42 -15.67 -10.94 4.50
C LEU A 42 -16.63 -9.93 3.84
N ASN A 43 -16.15 -8.70 3.60
CA ASN A 43 -16.83 -7.73 2.75
C ASN A 43 -15.92 -7.15 1.67
N GLN A 44 -15.44 -8.02 0.78
CA GLN A 44 -14.58 -7.71 -0.37
C GLN A 44 -14.71 -6.27 -0.93
N PRO A 45 -13.66 -5.42 -0.81
CA PRO A 45 -12.30 -5.75 -0.34
C PRO A 45 -12.03 -5.56 1.17
N HIS A 46 -13.05 -5.23 1.96
CA HIS A 46 -12.96 -4.85 3.37
C HIS A 46 -13.22 -6.02 4.35
N LYS A 47 -13.08 -5.72 5.66
CA LYS A 47 -13.29 -6.66 6.78
C LYS A 47 -12.45 -7.92 6.58
N ARG A 48 -11.12 -7.74 6.55
CA ARG A 48 -10.16 -8.83 6.39
C ARG A 48 -10.03 -9.67 7.65
N TYR A 49 -10.14 -10.97 7.49
CA TYR A 49 -10.08 -11.97 8.54
C TYR A 49 -8.97 -12.97 8.27
N LEU A 50 -8.17 -13.26 9.29
CA LEU A 50 -7.24 -14.38 9.24
C LEU A 50 -8.04 -15.67 9.48
N VAL A 51 -7.96 -16.59 8.51
CA VAL A 51 -8.64 -17.91 8.61
C VAL A 51 -7.66 -19.08 8.58
N LEU A 52 -6.52 -18.95 7.91
CA LEU A 52 -5.40 -19.89 7.98
C LEU A 52 -4.14 -19.13 8.35
N SER A 53 -3.58 -19.40 9.52
CA SER A 53 -2.33 -18.80 9.98
C SER A 53 -1.15 -19.38 9.21
N LYS A 54 -0.91 -20.69 9.34
CA LYS A 54 0.21 -21.41 8.73
C LYS A 54 0.02 -22.91 8.93
N PHE A 55 1.07 -23.69 8.69
CA PHE A 55 1.14 -25.11 9.02
C PHE A 55 2.26 -25.35 10.03
N GLU A 56 2.00 -26.23 11.01
CA GLU A 56 3.00 -26.96 11.77
C GLU A 56 3.34 -28.22 10.97
N ASP A 57 4.46 -28.17 10.25
CA ASP A 57 4.84 -29.20 9.29
C ASP A 57 6.23 -29.77 9.56
N PHE A 58 6.32 -31.09 9.44
CA PHE A 58 7.51 -31.86 9.77
C PHE A 58 7.79 -32.90 8.70
N MET A 59 9.08 -33.15 8.50
CA MET A 59 9.62 -34.22 7.70
C MET A 59 10.05 -35.37 8.63
N MET A 60 9.58 -36.57 8.36
CA MET A 60 9.97 -37.79 9.06
C MET A 60 11.03 -38.55 8.25
N ILE A 61 12.24 -38.65 8.77
CA ILE A 61 13.36 -39.39 8.15
C ILE A 61 13.90 -40.39 9.16
N ASP A 62 13.95 -41.67 8.80
CA ASP A 62 14.52 -42.74 9.63
C ASP A 62 13.94 -42.76 11.08
N ASN A 63 12.63 -42.47 11.21
CA ASN A 63 11.86 -42.32 12.46
C ASN A 63 12.19 -41.09 13.34
N GLU A 64 12.96 -40.14 12.82
CA GLU A 64 13.18 -38.84 13.47
C GLU A 64 12.34 -37.74 12.82
N GLU A 65 11.87 -36.79 13.62
CA GLU A 65 11.03 -35.66 13.20
C GLU A 65 11.89 -34.40 13.02
N TYR A 66 11.89 -33.85 11.81
CA TYR A 66 12.62 -32.64 11.44
C TYR A 66 11.64 -31.51 11.08
N PRO A 67 11.76 -30.31 11.68
CA PRO A 67 10.81 -29.23 11.45
C PRO A 67 11.02 -28.53 10.11
N ILE A 68 9.92 -28.26 9.41
CA ILE A 68 9.86 -27.40 8.22
C ILE A 68 9.42 -25.97 8.63
N ASN A 69 8.61 -25.84 9.68
CA ASN A 69 8.14 -24.55 10.21
C ASN A 69 9.06 -23.97 11.28
N THR A 70 8.90 -22.67 11.54
CA THR A 70 9.47 -21.98 12.70
C THR A 70 8.45 -21.03 13.33
N ASN A 71 8.31 -21.05 14.66
CA ASN A 71 7.52 -20.05 15.39
C ASN A 71 8.39 -19.26 16.36
N ARG A 72 7.92 -18.06 16.71
CA ARG A 72 8.43 -17.27 17.82
C ARG A 72 7.46 -17.40 18.99
N TYR A 73 7.97 -17.88 20.11
CA TYR A 73 7.41 -17.67 21.45
C TYR A 73 8.27 -16.60 22.14
N PHE A 74 7.80 -16.04 23.26
CA PHE A 74 8.39 -14.84 23.88
C PHE A 74 9.95 -14.82 23.88
N ASP A 75 10.57 -15.89 24.40
CA ASP A 75 12.03 -16.01 24.51
C ASP A 75 12.62 -17.18 23.68
N VAL A 76 11.84 -17.84 22.82
CA VAL A 76 12.31 -19.04 22.10
C VAL A 76 11.74 -19.16 20.71
N TYR A 77 12.60 -19.57 19.76
CA TYR A 77 12.18 -20.05 18.45
C TYR A 77 11.96 -21.56 18.52
N TYR A 78 10.75 -22.01 18.25
CA TYR A 78 10.43 -23.43 18.24
C TYR A 78 9.19 -23.72 17.39
N PRO A 79 9.15 -24.81 16.60
CA PRO A 79 10.29 -25.60 16.16
C PRO A 79 11.34 -24.76 15.40
N GLU A 80 12.52 -25.32 15.13
CA GLU A 80 13.67 -24.59 14.60
C GLU A 80 13.90 -24.84 13.09
N GLY A 81 12.84 -24.90 12.28
CA GLY A 81 12.92 -25.18 10.84
C GLY A 81 13.83 -24.23 10.04
N TYR A 82 14.01 -22.99 10.51
CA TYR A 82 14.93 -22.01 9.94
C TYR A 82 16.38 -22.49 9.87
N LYS A 83 16.78 -23.44 10.73
CA LYS A 83 18.14 -24.04 10.70
C LYS A 83 18.38 -24.90 9.46
N TYR A 84 17.32 -25.40 8.84
CA TYR A 84 17.36 -26.26 7.66
C TYR A 84 16.99 -25.52 6.38
N LEU A 85 16.60 -24.25 6.47
CA LEU A 85 16.21 -23.43 5.32
C LEU A 85 17.46 -22.99 4.54
N GLU A 86 17.62 -23.52 3.34
CA GLU A 86 18.75 -23.19 2.46
C GLU A 86 18.41 -22.08 1.46
N ASN A 87 17.18 -22.07 0.94
CA ASN A 87 16.78 -21.08 -0.05
C ASN A 87 15.32 -20.65 0.09
N PHE A 88 15.09 -19.36 -0.11
CA PHE A 88 13.77 -18.75 -0.21
C PHE A 88 13.64 -17.99 -1.53
N LYS A 89 12.49 -18.14 -2.19
CA LYS A 89 12.18 -17.46 -3.44
C LYS A 89 10.79 -16.84 -3.36
N TRP A 90 10.68 -15.56 -3.72
CA TRP A 90 9.42 -14.82 -3.79
C TRP A 90 9.16 -14.36 -5.22
N GLU A 91 8.04 -14.82 -5.79
CA GLU A 91 7.71 -14.63 -7.19
C GLU A 91 6.27 -14.14 -7.38
N LYS A 92 5.82 -13.98 -8.64
CA LYS A 92 4.54 -13.33 -8.99
C LYS A 92 3.38 -13.80 -8.11
N ASN A 93 3.08 -15.08 -8.07
CA ASN A 93 1.95 -15.56 -7.27
C ASN A 93 2.36 -16.64 -6.27
N TYR A 94 3.65 -16.85 -6.05
CA TYR A 94 4.09 -17.91 -5.15
C TYR A 94 5.34 -17.54 -4.35
N VAL A 95 5.48 -18.23 -3.23
CA VAL A 95 6.73 -18.29 -2.47
C VAL A 95 7.19 -19.75 -2.39
N LYS A 96 8.49 -19.97 -2.45
CA LYS A 96 9.11 -21.29 -2.39
C LYS A 96 10.21 -21.31 -1.35
N TRP A 97 10.21 -22.35 -0.53
CA TRP A 97 11.26 -22.68 0.41
C TRP A 97 11.92 -24.00 0.00
N VAL A 98 13.23 -24.08 0.19
CA VAL A 98 14.00 -25.31 0.02
C VAL A 98 14.70 -25.60 1.34
N TYR A 99 14.46 -26.80 1.87
CA TYR A 99 15.05 -27.28 3.12
C TYR A 99 15.98 -28.46 2.86
N GLU A 100 17.08 -28.53 3.59
CA GLU A 100 18.04 -29.64 3.52
C GLU A 100 18.21 -30.33 4.88
N TYR A 101 17.98 -31.65 4.89
CA TYR A 101 18.15 -32.54 6.05
C TYR A 101 19.24 -33.58 5.73
N GLY A 102 20.48 -33.10 5.57
CA GLY A 102 21.63 -33.94 5.20
C GLY A 102 21.59 -34.42 3.75
N LYS A 103 20.95 -35.55 3.48
CA LYS A 103 20.80 -36.12 2.11
C LYS A 103 19.38 -36.04 1.56
N VAL A 104 18.47 -35.39 2.28
CA VAL A 104 17.07 -35.22 1.87
C VAL A 104 16.83 -33.75 1.61
N THR A 105 16.36 -33.45 0.40
CA THR A 105 15.89 -32.11 0.04
C THR A 105 14.37 -32.09 0.08
N LEU A 106 13.80 -31.02 0.64
CA LEU A 106 12.36 -30.75 0.58
C LEU A 106 12.11 -29.39 -0.05
N GLU A 107 11.25 -29.36 -1.06
CA GLU A 107 10.67 -28.15 -1.61
C GLU A 107 9.25 -27.93 -1.05
N LYS A 108 8.99 -26.73 -0.55
CA LYS A 108 7.66 -26.27 -0.12
C LYS A 108 7.27 -25.06 -0.96
N VAL A 109 6.11 -25.07 -1.59
CA VAL A 109 5.63 -23.96 -2.44
C VAL A 109 4.23 -23.55 -1.99
N LEU A 110 4.02 -22.25 -1.72
CA LEU A 110 2.71 -21.67 -1.47
C LEU A 110 2.34 -20.77 -2.65
N ILE A 111 1.23 -21.07 -3.32
CA ILE A 111 0.68 -20.37 -4.48
C ILE A 111 -0.60 -19.64 -4.06
N ALA A 112 -0.66 -18.34 -4.33
CA ALA A 112 -1.83 -17.50 -4.17
C ALA A 112 -2.70 -17.50 -5.43
N HIS A 113 -4.02 -17.59 -5.26
CA HIS A 113 -4.96 -17.61 -6.37
C HIS A 113 -5.48 -16.18 -6.61
N GLU A 114 -5.20 -15.61 -7.78
CA GLU A 114 -5.75 -14.29 -8.10
C GLU A 114 -7.27 -14.36 -8.31
N TYR A 115 -7.99 -13.38 -7.76
CA TYR A 115 -9.44 -13.25 -7.74
C TYR A 115 -10.20 -14.36 -6.99
N GLU A 116 -9.49 -15.17 -6.21
CA GLU A 116 -10.06 -16.21 -5.35
C GLU A 116 -9.44 -16.12 -3.96
N ASN A 117 -10.25 -16.25 -2.92
CA ASN A 117 -9.77 -16.32 -1.55
C ASN A 117 -9.24 -17.73 -1.26
N ALA A 118 -8.15 -18.11 -1.94
CA ALA A 118 -7.59 -19.45 -1.94
C ALA A 118 -6.06 -19.45 -2.06
N VAL A 119 -5.44 -20.48 -1.49
CA VAL A 119 -4.03 -20.79 -1.66
C VAL A 119 -3.85 -22.29 -1.92
N THR A 120 -2.82 -22.65 -2.67
CA THR A 120 -2.36 -24.02 -2.81
C THR A 120 -0.98 -24.15 -2.20
N ILE A 121 -0.79 -25.12 -1.30
CA ILE A 121 0.51 -25.46 -0.74
C ILE A 121 0.94 -26.84 -1.22
N SER A 122 2.14 -26.95 -1.77
CA SER A 122 2.72 -28.22 -2.19
C SER A 122 4.04 -28.51 -1.49
N TYR A 123 4.26 -29.79 -1.23
CA TYR A 123 5.45 -30.35 -0.62
C TYR A 123 5.98 -31.42 -1.55
N LYS A 124 7.28 -31.38 -1.81
CA LYS A 124 7.96 -32.40 -2.60
C LYS A 124 9.33 -32.67 -2.01
N ALA A 125 9.57 -33.92 -1.64
CA ALA A 125 10.85 -34.37 -1.13
C ALA A 125 11.33 -35.65 -1.82
N ASP A 126 12.63 -35.90 -1.74
CA ASP A 126 13.25 -37.07 -2.38
C ASP A 126 12.84 -38.39 -1.68
N LYS A 127 12.68 -38.35 -0.35
CA LYS A 127 12.24 -39.47 0.49
C LYS A 127 11.69 -38.96 1.83
N GLY A 128 11.11 -39.86 2.61
CA GLY A 128 10.55 -39.58 3.94
C GLY A 128 9.03 -39.52 3.93
N GLU A 129 8.46 -39.24 5.09
CA GLU A 129 7.03 -38.99 5.27
C GLU A 129 6.80 -37.55 5.74
N LEU A 130 5.66 -36.97 5.37
CA LEU A 130 5.26 -35.62 5.73
C LEU A 130 4.18 -35.68 6.79
N LYS A 131 4.32 -34.87 7.84
CA LYS A 131 3.27 -34.55 8.81
C LYS A 131 2.91 -33.08 8.63
N ILE A 132 1.67 -32.78 8.28
CA ILE A 132 1.21 -31.43 7.95
C ILE A 132 -0.02 -31.10 8.78
N CYS A 133 0.12 -30.17 9.73
CA CYS A 133 -0.94 -29.81 10.67
C CYS A 133 -1.32 -28.32 10.48
N PRO A 134 -2.48 -27.98 9.89
CA PRO A 134 -2.89 -26.58 9.75
C PRO A 134 -3.12 -25.91 11.11
N LEU A 135 -2.73 -24.64 11.21
CA LEU A 135 -3.08 -23.76 12.30
C LEU A 135 -4.09 -22.72 11.81
N ILE A 136 -5.28 -22.75 12.37
CA ILE A 136 -6.42 -21.91 11.96
C ILE A 136 -6.85 -20.96 13.07
N THR A 137 -7.57 -19.93 12.67
CA THR A 137 -8.30 -19.01 13.55
C THR A 137 -9.47 -18.41 12.76
N PHE A 138 -10.27 -17.55 13.37
CA PHE A 138 -11.28 -16.76 12.67
C PHE A 138 -11.44 -15.41 13.36
N ARG A 139 -10.60 -14.46 12.97
CA ARG A 139 -10.55 -13.13 13.60
C ARG A 139 -10.23 -12.04 12.59
N SER A 140 -10.58 -10.80 12.91
CA SER A 140 -10.07 -9.64 12.17
C SER A 140 -8.54 -9.66 12.15
N HIS A 141 -7.92 -9.28 11.03
CA HIS A 141 -6.46 -9.24 10.95
C HIS A 141 -5.81 -8.19 11.88
N HIS A 142 -6.60 -7.28 12.45
CA HIS A 142 -6.15 -6.26 13.42
C HIS A 142 -6.12 -6.76 14.87
N LEU A 143 -6.72 -7.91 15.15
CA LEU A 143 -6.87 -8.45 16.49
C LEU A 143 -6.02 -9.72 16.66
N VAL A 144 -5.98 -10.21 17.89
CA VAL A 144 -5.47 -11.54 18.25
C VAL A 144 -6.60 -12.39 18.78
N THR A 145 -6.37 -13.70 18.82
CA THR A 145 -7.29 -14.68 19.36
C THR A 145 -6.69 -15.27 20.62
N GLU A 146 -7.50 -15.39 21.67
CA GLU A 146 -7.21 -16.28 22.80
C GLU A 146 -8.09 -17.52 22.66
N LYS A 147 -7.67 -18.64 23.26
CA LYS A 147 -8.50 -19.85 23.29
C LYS A 147 -9.94 -19.54 23.73
N GLY A 148 -10.90 -20.04 22.96
CA GLY A 148 -12.33 -19.90 23.27
C GLY A 148 -13.26 -20.06 22.07
N THR A 149 -12.73 -19.95 20.86
CA THR A 149 -13.48 -20.24 19.64
C THR A 149 -13.66 -21.75 19.46
N TYR A 150 -14.82 -22.21 19.02
CA TYR A 150 -15.06 -23.61 18.72
C TYR A 150 -15.07 -23.81 17.21
N PHE A 151 -14.37 -24.86 16.77
CA PHE A 151 -14.32 -25.28 15.37
C PHE A 151 -14.61 -26.77 15.29
N ASP A 152 -15.47 -27.13 14.34
CA ASP A 152 -15.75 -28.53 14.01
C ASP A 152 -15.09 -28.88 12.66
N SER A 153 -14.89 -30.17 12.42
CA SER A 153 -14.30 -30.67 11.18
C SER A 153 -15.14 -31.79 10.58
N VAL A 154 -15.48 -31.67 9.30
CA VAL A 154 -16.19 -32.68 8.52
C VAL A 154 -15.24 -33.20 7.44
N ILE A 155 -15.06 -34.52 7.37
CA ILE A 155 -14.13 -35.17 6.43
C ILE A 155 -14.94 -36.00 5.44
N GLU A 156 -14.75 -35.73 4.15
CA GLU A 156 -15.35 -36.48 3.05
C GLU A 156 -14.30 -36.82 2.00
N GLY A 157 -13.78 -38.06 2.05
CA GLY A 157 -12.73 -38.52 1.14
C GLY A 157 -11.45 -37.69 1.31
N ASN A 158 -11.10 -36.91 0.29
CA ASN A 158 -9.94 -36.02 0.30
C ASN A 158 -10.28 -34.55 0.57
N LYS A 159 -11.52 -34.28 0.99
CA LYS A 159 -11.98 -32.95 1.39
C LYS A 159 -12.16 -32.87 2.89
N ILE A 160 -11.80 -31.72 3.47
CA ILE A 160 -12.07 -31.39 4.86
C ILE A 160 -12.71 -30.02 4.91
N GLU A 161 -13.85 -29.91 5.59
CA GLU A 161 -14.52 -28.65 5.86
C GLU A 161 -14.37 -28.30 7.34
N ILE A 162 -13.99 -27.06 7.62
CA ILE A 162 -13.98 -26.50 8.96
C ILE A 162 -15.21 -25.64 9.15
N LEU A 163 -15.93 -25.90 10.23
CA LEU A 163 -17.13 -25.16 10.59
C LEU A 163 -16.87 -24.31 11.81
N LYS A 164 -17.45 -23.11 11.82
CA LYS A 164 -17.59 -22.26 13.01
C LYS A 164 -19.07 -21.96 13.18
N ASP A 165 -19.62 -22.23 14.36
CA ASP A 165 -21.06 -22.06 14.65
C ASP A 165 -21.96 -22.77 13.62
N ASN A 166 -21.59 -24.00 13.23
CA ASN A 166 -22.24 -24.80 12.17
C ASN A 166 -22.21 -24.20 10.75
N MET A 167 -21.43 -23.14 10.52
CA MET A 167 -21.25 -22.56 9.18
C MET A 167 -19.86 -22.93 8.64
N PRO A 168 -19.75 -23.44 7.40
CA PRO A 168 -18.44 -23.70 6.79
C PRO A 168 -17.69 -22.38 6.59
N ILE A 169 -16.44 -22.34 7.03
CA ILE A 169 -15.57 -21.15 6.95
C ILE A 169 -14.24 -21.42 6.23
N LEU A 170 -13.87 -22.67 6.04
CA LEU A 170 -12.59 -23.03 5.42
C LEU A 170 -12.67 -24.44 4.86
N HIS A 171 -12.20 -24.62 3.64
CA HIS A 171 -12.20 -25.89 2.94
C HIS A 171 -10.78 -26.30 2.57
N PHE A 172 -10.46 -27.57 2.72
CA PHE A 172 -9.20 -28.18 2.33
C PHE A 172 -9.48 -29.27 1.29
N TYR A 173 -8.71 -29.27 0.21
CA TYR A 173 -8.68 -30.33 -0.79
C TYR A 173 -7.28 -30.91 -0.87
N ILE A 174 -7.16 -32.23 -0.66
CA ILE A 174 -5.86 -32.91 -0.51
C ILE A 174 -5.60 -33.80 -1.72
N GLU A 175 -4.45 -33.61 -2.34
CA GLU A 175 -3.94 -34.43 -3.44
C GLU A 175 -2.63 -35.08 -3.01
N SER A 176 -2.67 -36.39 -2.80
CA SER A 176 -1.49 -37.18 -2.47
C SER A 176 -1.73 -38.67 -2.73
N THR A 177 -0.66 -39.43 -2.90
CA THR A 177 -0.70 -40.87 -3.22
C THR A 177 -1.21 -41.73 -2.06
N LYS A 178 -0.91 -41.36 -0.80
CA LYS A 178 -1.36 -42.07 0.40
C LYS A 178 -1.58 -41.10 1.55
N THR A 179 -2.84 -40.88 1.93
CA THR A 179 -3.20 -39.92 2.97
C THR A 179 -3.78 -40.63 4.19
N ARG A 180 -3.27 -40.31 5.38
CA ARG A 180 -3.91 -40.59 6.67
C ARG A 180 -4.21 -39.28 7.36
N ILE A 181 -5.46 -39.07 7.77
CA ILE A 181 -5.89 -37.87 8.48
C ILE A 181 -6.18 -38.25 9.93
N GLU A 182 -5.64 -37.47 10.87
CA GLU A 182 -5.93 -37.59 12.30
C GLU A 182 -6.60 -36.31 12.79
N LEU A 183 -7.80 -36.43 13.35
CA LEU A 183 -8.45 -35.32 14.05
C LEU A 183 -7.73 -35.08 15.38
N THR A 184 -7.30 -33.85 15.61
CA THR A 184 -6.50 -33.47 16.77
C THR A 184 -7.30 -32.65 17.76
N GLY A 185 -7.84 -31.52 17.31
CA GLY A 185 -8.75 -30.68 18.09
C GLY A 185 -8.12 -29.96 19.28
N TYR A 186 -6.81 -29.66 19.24
CA TYR A 186 -6.11 -28.99 20.34
C TYR A 186 -5.60 -27.59 19.96
N TRP A 187 -5.33 -26.80 20.99
CA TRP A 187 -4.85 -25.42 20.89
C TRP A 187 -3.35 -25.34 21.10
N TYR A 188 -2.69 -24.57 20.24
CA TYR A 188 -1.33 -24.08 20.43
C TYR A 188 -1.40 -22.70 21.08
N TYR A 189 -0.59 -22.47 22.11
CA TYR A 189 -0.70 -21.28 22.94
C TYR A 189 0.48 -20.33 22.79
N ASN A 190 0.23 -19.03 22.97
CA ASN A 190 1.25 -18.00 23.20
C ASN A 190 2.21 -17.73 22.03
N PHE A 191 1.77 -17.82 20.78
CA PHE A 191 2.54 -17.30 19.64
C PHE A 191 2.86 -15.82 19.88
N PHE A 192 4.09 -15.39 19.58
CA PHE A 192 4.58 -14.04 19.85
C PHE A 192 4.94 -13.31 18.55
N TYR A 193 4.30 -12.16 18.33
CA TYR A 193 4.47 -11.32 17.16
C TYR A 193 5.36 -10.12 17.50
N ARG A 194 6.67 -10.29 17.31
CA ARG A 194 7.70 -9.31 17.75
C ARG A 194 7.47 -7.90 17.21
N LEU A 195 7.17 -7.77 15.91
CA LEU A 195 7.02 -6.45 15.30
C LEU A 195 5.77 -5.71 15.77
N ASP A 196 4.73 -6.42 16.22
CA ASP A 196 3.57 -5.80 16.84
C ASP A 196 3.81 -5.47 18.32
N TYR A 197 4.59 -6.29 19.03
CA TYR A 197 5.05 -5.98 20.39
C TYR A 197 5.87 -4.68 20.42
N GLU A 198 6.83 -4.52 19.51
CA GLU A 198 7.65 -3.31 19.37
C GLU A 198 6.82 -2.05 19.07
N ARG A 199 5.64 -2.22 18.47
CA ARG A 199 4.69 -1.14 18.16
C ARG A 199 3.72 -0.84 19.29
N GLY A 200 3.71 -1.63 20.37
CA GLY A 200 2.72 -1.56 21.45
C GLY A 200 1.31 -1.97 20.99
N SER A 201 1.20 -2.90 20.03
CA SER A 201 -0.06 -3.43 19.49
C SER A 201 -0.36 -4.82 20.08
N ASN A 202 -1.43 -5.49 19.65
CA ASN A 202 -1.71 -6.88 20.01
C ASN A 202 -0.59 -7.80 19.46
N TYR A 203 0.06 -8.57 20.32
CA TYR A 203 1.27 -9.33 19.94
C TYR A 203 1.27 -10.80 20.35
N LYS A 204 0.22 -11.27 21.04
CA LYS A 204 0.16 -12.62 21.59
C LYS A 204 -1.11 -13.32 21.11
N GLU A 205 -0.98 -14.53 20.57
CA GLU A 205 -2.12 -15.27 20.00
C GLU A 205 -2.07 -16.77 20.32
N ASP A 206 -3.24 -17.38 20.43
CA ASP A 206 -3.43 -18.83 20.42
C ASP A 206 -4.02 -19.26 19.06
N LEU A 207 -3.61 -20.42 18.55
CA LEU A 207 -4.08 -20.97 17.27
C LEU A 207 -4.64 -22.38 17.46
N PHE A 208 -5.68 -22.71 16.70
CA PHE A 208 -6.33 -24.01 16.76
C PHE A 208 -5.77 -24.96 15.70
N ASN A 209 -5.49 -26.20 16.09
CA ASN A 209 -5.16 -27.27 15.16
C ASN A 209 -6.33 -28.27 15.09
N PRO A 210 -7.05 -28.32 13.95
CA PRO A 210 -8.21 -29.20 13.80
C PRO A 210 -7.82 -30.65 13.47
N PHE A 211 -6.76 -30.83 12.67
CA PHE A 211 -6.31 -32.14 12.22
C PHE A 211 -4.82 -32.11 11.82
N CYS A 212 -4.26 -33.30 11.56
CA CYS A 212 -2.97 -33.49 10.90
C CYS A 212 -3.10 -34.47 9.73
N ILE A 213 -2.38 -34.18 8.65
CA ILE A 213 -2.24 -35.04 7.47
C ILE A 213 -0.88 -35.75 7.56
N TYR A 214 -0.89 -37.07 7.40
CA TYR A 214 0.31 -37.88 7.23
C TYR A 214 0.31 -38.47 5.84
N THR A 215 1.40 -38.30 5.12
CA THR A 215 1.54 -38.81 3.76
C THR A 215 3.00 -39.09 3.40
N SER A 216 3.22 -39.80 2.30
CA SER A 216 4.55 -39.95 1.70
C SER A 216 5.14 -38.60 1.25
N ASN A 217 6.35 -38.63 0.73
CA ASN A 217 7.20 -37.52 0.30
C ASN A 217 6.62 -36.47 -0.68
N GLU A 218 5.35 -36.54 -1.07
CA GLU A 218 4.68 -35.55 -1.92
C GLU A 218 3.22 -35.31 -1.51
N ALA A 219 2.82 -34.04 -1.40
CA ALA A 219 1.47 -33.64 -1.08
C ALA A 219 1.14 -32.27 -1.67
N THR A 220 -0.07 -32.09 -2.18
CA THR A 220 -0.62 -30.79 -2.54
C THR A 220 -1.92 -30.58 -1.78
N ILE A 221 -2.08 -29.41 -1.15
CA ILE A 221 -3.25 -29.05 -0.36
C ILE A 221 -3.75 -27.69 -0.84
N THR A 222 -4.93 -27.65 -1.43
CA THR A 222 -5.63 -26.40 -1.77
C THR A 222 -6.52 -26.02 -0.59
N VAL A 223 -6.35 -24.81 -0.07
CA VAL A 223 -7.16 -24.24 1.01
C VAL A 223 -7.91 -23.03 0.49
N TYR A 224 -9.23 -22.99 0.68
CA TYR A 224 -10.06 -21.89 0.16
C TYR A 224 -11.23 -21.55 1.09
N TYR A 225 -11.66 -20.29 1.01
CA TYR A 225 -12.79 -19.77 1.77
C TYR A 225 -14.12 -19.95 1.02
N ASP A 226 -14.21 -19.48 -0.24
CA ASP A 226 -15.43 -19.59 -1.04
C ASP A 226 -15.32 -20.67 -2.14
N LYS A 227 -14.28 -20.56 -2.95
CA LYS A 227 -14.02 -21.41 -4.12
C LYS A 227 -12.54 -21.39 -4.47
N SER A 228 -12.11 -22.39 -5.22
CA SER A 228 -10.79 -22.45 -5.82
C SER A 228 -10.84 -23.07 -7.22
N THR A 229 -10.00 -22.58 -8.11
CA THR A 229 -9.61 -23.22 -9.36
C THR A 229 -8.16 -23.69 -9.28
N ASN A 230 -7.73 -24.55 -10.21
CA ASN A 230 -6.32 -24.93 -10.27
C ASN A 230 -5.48 -23.78 -10.85
N VAL A 231 -4.42 -23.39 -10.15
CA VAL A 231 -3.55 -22.26 -10.50
C VAL A 231 -2.10 -22.72 -10.49
N ASN A 232 -1.35 -22.35 -11.52
CA ASN A 232 0.08 -22.66 -11.62
C ASN A 232 0.95 -21.57 -10.99
N ALA A 233 2.14 -21.96 -10.53
CA ALA A 233 3.16 -21.03 -10.10
C ALA A 233 3.68 -20.21 -11.30
N GLU A 234 3.69 -18.88 -11.16
CA GLU A 234 4.16 -17.92 -12.14
C GLU A 234 5.37 -17.16 -11.60
N ASN A 235 6.42 -17.05 -12.42
CA ASN A 235 7.61 -16.26 -12.06
C ASN A 235 7.38 -14.77 -12.33
N SER A 236 8.06 -13.93 -11.56
CA SER A 236 8.14 -12.50 -11.78
C SER A 236 9.00 -12.20 -13.02
N PRO A 237 8.72 -11.11 -13.74
CA PRO A 237 9.62 -10.63 -14.76
C PRO A 237 10.94 -10.16 -14.14
N SER A 238 12.06 -10.40 -14.84
CA SER A 238 13.39 -9.91 -14.44
C SER A 238 13.62 -8.43 -14.75
N ASP A 239 12.88 -7.88 -15.70
CA ASP A 239 12.92 -6.46 -16.06
C ASP A 239 12.22 -5.61 -14.99
N LEU A 240 12.88 -4.54 -14.54
CA LEU A 240 12.40 -3.69 -13.45
C LEU A 240 11.08 -3.00 -13.80
N LEU A 241 10.92 -2.48 -15.01
CA LEU A 241 9.68 -1.80 -15.40
C LEU A 241 8.51 -2.78 -15.41
N ARG A 242 8.70 -3.98 -15.97
CA ARG A 242 7.68 -5.05 -15.93
C ARG A 242 7.41 -5.52 -14.50
N LEU A 243 8.41 -5.54 -13.63
CA LEU A 243 8.24 -5.91 -12.21
C LEU A 243 7.41 -4.87 -11.46
N LEU A 244 7.69 -3.58 -11.66
CA LEU A 244 6.91 -2.47 -11.10
C LEU A 244 5.49 -2.43 -11.68
N SER A 245 5.32 -2.65 -12.98
CA SER A 245 4.01 -2.79 -13.63
C SER A 245 3.20 -3.99 -13.11
N MET A 246 3.88 -5.09 -12.77
CA MET A 246 3.23 -6.26 -12.18
C MET A 246 2.75 -5.97 -10.75
N SER A 247 3.64 -5.52 -9.88
CA SER A 247 3.33 -5.21 -8.48
C SER A 247 2.33 -4.06 -8.32
N SER A 248 2.34 -3.07 -9.21
CA SER A 248 1.37 -1.99 -9.21
C SER A 248 -0.08 -2.50 -9.34
N ARG A 249 -0.29 -3.58 -10.09
CA ARG A 249 -1.62 -4.17 -10.29
C ARG A 249 -2.11 -4.99 -9.09
N ASP A 250 -1.26 -5.30 -8.11
CA ASP A 250 -1.67 -6.10 -6.94
C ASP A 250 -2.47 -5.30 -5.90
N PHE A 251 -2.45 -3.97 -6.02
CA PHE A 251 -3.30 -3.05 -5.25
C PHE A 251 -4.68 -2.86 -5.87
N VAL A 252 -4.85 -3.20 -7.15
CA VAL A 252 -6.12 -3.07 -7.88
C VAL A 252 -6.97 -4.30 -7.60
N VAL A 253 -8.01 -4.10 -6.80
CA VAL A 253 -8.84 -5.19 -6.29
C VAL A 253 -10.26 -5.09 -6.85
N LYS A 254 -10.88 -6.25 -7.05
CA LYS A 254 -12.29 -6.32 -7.41
C LYS A 254 -13.11 -6.39 -6.14
N GLY A 255 -13.88 -5.36 -5.80
CA GLY A 255 -14.84 -5.36 -4.71
C GLY A 255 -16.19 -5.95 -5.10
N LYS A 256 -17.15 -6.00 -4.14
CA LYS A 256 -18.54 -6.39 -4.43
C LYS A 256 -19.28 -5.38 -5.31
N THR A 257 -18.96 -4.10 -5.19
CA THR A 257 -19.66 -2.98 -5.85
C THR A 257 -18.83 -2.32 -6.96
N GLY A 258 -17.80 -3.01 -7.47
CA GLY A 258 -16.88 -2.47 -8.49
C GLY A 258 -15.42 -2.61 -8.09
N TRP A 259 -14.54 -1.98 -8.84
CA TRP A 259 -13.10 -1.95 -8.60
C TRP A 259 -12.72 -0.95 -7.52
N SER A 260 -11.60 -1.22 -6.86
CA SER A 260 -11.04 -0.39 -5.79
C SER A 260 -9.51 -0.49 -5.80
N ILE A 261 -8.86 0.46 -5.13
CA ILE A 261 -7.42 0.43 -4.88
C ILE A 261 -7.20 0.31 -3.38
N ILE A 262 -6.51 -0.74 -2.96
CA ILE A 262 -6.02 -0.86 -1.58
C ILE A 262 -4.81 0.05 -1.42
N ALA A 263 -4.83 0.97 -0.45
CA ALA A 263 -3.78 1.97 -0.28
C ALA A 263 -2.43 1.35 0.13
N GLY A 264 -2.46 0.24 0.87
CA GLY A 264 -1.27 -0.52 1.19
C GLY A 264 -1.55 -1.71 2.07
N TYR A 265 -0.65 -2.69 1.96
CA TYR A 265 -0.70 -3.88 2.79
C TYR A 265 0.32 -3.81 3.94
N HIS A 266 -0.06 -4.24 5.14
CA HIS A 266 -1.32 -4.96 5.42
C HIS A 266 -2.47 -4.08 5.92
N TRP A 267 -2.20 -2.85 6.33
CA TRP A 267 -3.09 -2.13 7.26
C TRP A 267 -4.25 -1.40 6.60
N PHE A 268 -4.10 -0.95 5.36
CA PHE A 268 -5.05 -0.01 4.78
C PHE A 268 -6.12 -0.72 3.94
N ASP A 269 -7.32 -0.15 3.97
CA ASP A 269 -8.38 -0.39 3.00
C ASP A 269 -8.24 0.59 1.83
N GLU A 270 -9.34 0.99 1.20
CA GLU A 270 -9.32 2.06 0.18
C GLU A 270 -9.24 3.44 0.83
N TRP A 271 -8.36 4.28 0.29
CA TRP A 271 -8.23 5.68 0.65
C TRP A 271 -8.33 6.53 -0.62
N GLY A 272 -9.18 7.55 -0.61
CA GLY A 272 -9.47 8.37 -1.79
C GLY A 272 -8.25 9.12 -2.28
N ARG A 273 -7.47 9.69 -1.36
CA ARG A 273 -6.21 10.38 -1.68
C ARG A 273 -5.24 9.45 -2.40
N ASP A 274 -4.91 8.32 -1.79
CA ASP A 274 -4.01 7.30 -2.35
C ASP A 274 -4.53 6.78 -3.68
N THR A 275 -5.84 6.57 -3.82
CA THR A 275 -6.48 6.11 -5.06
C THR A 275 -6.16 7.04 -6.22
N PHE A 276 -6.40 8.34 -6.07
CA PHE A 276 -6.25 9.29 -7.18
C PHE A 276 -4.79 9.66 -7.47
N ILE A 277 -3.93 9.68 -6.45
CA ILE A 277 -2.47 9.81 -6.64
C ILE A 277 -1.93 8.59 -7.39
N SER A 278 -2.36 7.39 -7.01
CA SER A 278 -1.78 6.15 -7.55
C SER A 278 -2.34 5.77 -8.94
N MET A 279 -3.52 6.25 -9.31
CA MET A 279 -4.26 5.80 -10.50
C MET A 279 -3.44 5.83 -11.80
N GLU A 280 -2.60 6.84 -12.01
CA GLU A 280 -1.79 6.90 -13.24
C GLU A 280 -0.81 5.72 -13.31
N GLY A 281 -0.07 5.46 -12.23
CA GLY A 281 0.90 4.37 -12.15
C GLY A 281 0.25 2.99 -12.12
N LEU A 282 -0.85 2.81 -11.37
CA LEU A 282 -1.47 1.50 -11.20
C LEU A 282 -2.36 1.09 -12.38
N LEU A 283 -3.07 2.05 -12.99
CA LEU A 283 -4.11 1.78 -13.99
C LEU A 283 -3.76 2.35 -15.37
N LEU A 284 -3.45 3.64 -15.47
CA LEU A 284 -3.37 4.31 -16.79
C LEU A 284 -2.17 3.85 -17.62
N LEU A 285 -0.98 3.75 -17.00
CA LEU A 285 0.21 3.20 -17.67
C LEU A 285 0.02 1.74 -18.11
N ASN A 286 -0.80 0.99 -17.36
CA ASN A 286 -1.16 -0.39 -17.66
C ASN A 286 -2.37 -0.52 -18.62
N ARG A 287 -2.93 0.61 -19.09
CA ARG A 287 -4.12 0.70 -19.96
C ARG A 287 -5.40 0.08 -19.37
N PHE A 288 -5.51 0.04 -18.04
CA PHE A 288 -6.70 -0.45 -17.33
C PHE A 288 -7.77 0.65 -17.22
N PHE A 289 -8.22 1.15 -18.38
CA PHE A 289 -9.10 2.30 -18.47
C PHE A 289 -10.52 2.03 -17.98
N ASP A 290 -11.03 0.80 -18.10
CA ASP A 290 -12.37 0.46 -17.63
C ASP A 290 -12.43 0.41 -16.10
N GLN A 291 -11.41 -0.15 -15.46
CA GLN A 291 -11.24 -0.11 -14.00
C GLN A 291 -11.09 1.33 -13.49
N ALA A 292 -10.33 2.17 -14.20
CA ALA A 292 -10.20 3.58 -13.85
C ALA A 292 -11.55 4.31 -13.94
N LYS A 293 -12.32 4.13 -15.03
CA LYS A 293 -13.67 4.71 -15.16
C LYS A 293 -14.59 4.27 -14.02
N ASP A 294 -14.59 2.98 -13.70
CA ASP A 294 -15.43 2.41 -12.65
C ASP A 294 -15.13 3.03 -11.28
N ILE A 295 -13.85 3.15 -10.93
CA ILE A 295 -13.40 3.82 -9.69
C ILE A 295 -13.79 5.30 -9.70
N ILE A 296 -13.51 6.03 -10.80
CA ILE A 296 -13.85 7.46 -10.92
C ILE A 296 -15.34 7.68 -10.71
N LEU A 297 -16.19 6.93 -11.42
CA LEU A 297 -17.64 7.06 -11.30
C LEU A 297 -18.11 6.80 -9.87
N ARG A 298 -17.62 5.72 -9.24
CA ARG A 298 -17.99 5.37 -7.87
C ARG A 298 -17.64 6.47 -6.86
N TYR A 299 -16.46 7.09 -6.97
CA TYR A 299 -16.10 8.20 -6.10
C TYR A 299 -16.93 9.45 -6.37
N LEU A 300 -17.21 9.78 -7.64
CA LEU A 300 -18.07 10.93 -8.00
C LEU A 300 -19.53 10.74 -7.54
N ASP A 301 -20.02 9.52 -7.42
CA ASP A 301 -21.34 9.22 -6.85
C ASP A 301 -21.41 9.50 -5.34
N TYR A 302 -20.27 9.46 -4.64
CA TYR A 302 -20.15 9.86 -3.23
C TYR A 302 -19.86 11.36 -3.03
N GLU A 303 -19.82 12.17 -4.09
CA GLU A 303 -19.58 13.60 -3.95
C GLU A 303 -20.62 14.25 -3.02
N ASN A 304 -20.13 15.08 -2.10
CA ASN A 304 -20.98 15.84 -1.19
C ASN A 304 -20.40 17.23 -0.92
N LYS A 305 -21.09 18.28 -1.38
CA LYS A 305 -20.67 19.69 -1.24
C LYS A 305 -19.24 19.93 -1.77
N GLY A 306 -18.91 19.28 -2.86
CA GLY A 306 -17.62 19.26 -3.56
C GLY A 306 -16.55 18.37 -2.94
N LEU A 307 -16.81 17.70 -1.81
CA LEU A 307 -15.85 16.80 -1.19
C LEU A 307 -16.06 15.37 -1.69
N LEU A 308 -14.97 14.73 -2.09
CA LEU A 308 -14.89 13.29 -2.28
C LEU A 308 -14.42 12.62 -0.97
N PRO A 309 -14.84 11.37 -0.69
CA PRO A 309 -14.47 10.70 0.54
C PRO A 309 -12.97 10.39 0.59
N ASN A 310 -12.35 10.64 1.75
CA ASN A 310 -10.99 10.21 2.03
C ASN A 310 -10.91 8.72 2.34
N HIS A 311 -11.97 8.17 2.92
CA HIS A 311 -12.10 6.75 3.24
C HIS A 311 -13.56 6.35 3.05
N ILE A 312 -13.80 5.12 2.57
CA ILE A 312 -15.13 4.53 2.50
C ILE A 312 -15.14 3.36 3.47
N THR A 313 -16.03 3.40 4.45
CA THR A 313 -16.08 2.34 5.48
C THR A 313 -16.44 1.01 4.86
N ALA A 314 -16.15 -0.06 5.58
CA ALA A 314 -16.55 -1.39 5.20
C ALA A 314 -18.07 -1.60 5.08
N ASN A 315 -18.92 -0.64 5.46
CA ASN A 315 -20.36 -0.68 5.24
C ASN A 315 -20.81 0.22 4.06
N GLY A 316 -19.85 0.83 3.34
CA GLY A 316 -20.11 1.75 2.23
C GLY A 316 -20.33 3.21 2.65
N GLU A 317 -20.02 3.58 3.89
CA GLU A 317 -20.24 4.94 4.37
C GLU A 317 -19.04 5.85 4.02
N PRO A 318 -19.24 6.97 3.33
CA PRO A 318 -18.15 7.87 2.97
C PRO A 318 -17.72 8.75 4.16
N ILE A 319 -16.41 8.92 4.35
CA ILE A 319 -15.81 9.81 5.35
C ILE A 319 -15.05 10.94 4.65
N TYR A 320 -15.48 12.18 4.89
CA TYR A 320 -14.96 13.39 4.25
C TYR A 320 -13.99 14.16 5.16
N VAL A 321 -12.71 13.81 5.11
CA VAL A 321 -11.64 14.48 5.89
C VAL A 321 -10.75 15.32 4.99
N GLY A 322 -10.16 14.71 3.97
CA GLY A 322 -9.17 15.32 3.09
C GLY A 322 -9.74 16.38 2.17
N VAL A 323 -9.13 17.57 2.14
CA VAL A 323 -9.51 18.67 1.24
C VAL A 323 -8.84 18.59 -0.13
N ASP A 324 -7.83 17.74 -0.24
CA ASP A 324 -7.07 17.44 -1.45
C ASP A 324 -7.70 16.36 -2.33
N VAL A 325 -8.52 15.47 -1.77
CA VAL A 325 -9.03 14.28 -2.48
C VAL A 325 -9.75 14.65 -3.78
N SER A 326 -10.70 15.59 -3.74
CA SER A 326 -11.42 16.04 -4.93
C SER A 326 -10.50 16.67 -5.98
N LEU A 327 -9.46 17.38 -5.54
CA LEU A 327 -8.54 18.05 -6.44
C LEU A 327 -7.57 17.05 -7.09
N TRP A 328 -7.09 16.06 -6.33
CA TRP A 328 -6.36 14.92 -6.87
C TRP A 328 -7.20 14.13 -7.86
N ALA A 329 -8.50 13.95 -7.59
CA ALA A 329 -9.40 13.28 -8.53
C ALA A 329 -9.50 14.01 -9.87
N ILE A 330 -9.70 15.34 -9.85
CA ILE A 330 -9.73 16.14 -11.08
C ILE A 330 -8.40 16.02 -11.85
N ASN A 331 -7.27 16.06 -11.15
CA ASN A 331 -5.95 15.87 -11.76
C ASN A 331 -5.81 14.49 -12.42
N SER A 332 -6.21 13.45 -11.71
CA SER A 332 -6.18 12.06 -12.16
C SER A 332 -7.11 11.80 -13.36
N ILE A 333 -8.29 12.44 -13.37
CA ILE A 333 -9.25 12.41 -14.49
C ILE A 333 -8.67 13.10 -15.73
N TYR A 334 -7.92 14.19 -15.54
CA TYR A 334 -7.18 14.82 -16.64
C TYR A 334 -6.11 13.89 -17.20
N SER A 335 -5.31 13.23 -16.36
CA SER A 335 -4.39 12.17 -16.80
C SER A 335 -5.15 11.07 -17.55
N TYR A 336 -6.25 10.55 -17.01
CA TYR A 336 -7.10 9.56 -17.68
C TYR A 336 -7.49 10.01 -19.10
N TYR A 337 -7.96 11.25 -19.26
CA TYR A 337 -8.28 11.82 -20.56
C TYR A 337 -7.05 11.88 -21.47
N LEU A 338 -5.90 12.30 -20.96
CA LEU A 338 -4.68 12.39 -21.76
C LEU A 338 -4.25 11.03 -22.32
N TYR A 339 -4.42 9.93 -21.57
CA TYR A 339 -4.12 8.57 -22.03
C TYR A 339 -5.22 7.98 -22.93
N SER A 340 -6.49 8.10 -22.55
CA SER A 340 -7.61 7.42 -23.21
C SER A 340 -8.21 8.20 -24.39
N LYS A 341 -8.09 9.54 -24.36
CA LYS A 341 -8.80 10.48 -25.24
C LYS A 341 -10.33 10.33 -25.22
N ASP A 342 -10.91 9.72 -24.19
CA ASP A 342 -12.34 9.44 -24.07
C ASP A 342 -13.15 10.72 -23.76
N LYS A 343 -13.53 11.43 -24.82
CA LYS A 343 -14.34 12.66 -24.72
C LYS A 343 -15.76 12.39 -24.21
N GLU A 344 -16.34 11.25 -24.53
CA GLU A 344 -17.72 10.92 -24.12
C GLU A 344 -17.80 10.74 -22.62
N PHE A 345 -16.82 10.04 -22.03
CA PHE A 345 -16.70 9.90 -20.60
C PHE A 345 -16.53 11.26 -19.92
N ILE A 346 -15.67 12.15 -20.43
CA ILE A 346 -15.51 13.51 -19.89
C ILE A 346 -16.83 14.29 -19.94
N ARG A 347 -17.56 14.27 -21.06
CA ARG A 347 -18.88 14.91 -21.15
C ARG A 347 -19.87 14.36 -20.12
N LYS A 348 -19.85 13.05 -19.88
CA LYS A 348 -20.71 12.39 -18.90
C LYS A 348 -20.43 12.88 -17.48
N ILE A 349 -19.17 13.00 -17.08
CA ILE A 349 -18.80 13.33 -15.69
C ILE A 349 -18.63 14.83 -15.42
N TYR A 350 -18.51 15.65 -16.47
CA TYR A 350 -18.27 17.10 -16.34
C TYR A 350 -19.20 17.81 -15.35
N PRO A 351 -20.53 17.55 -15.31
CA PRO A 351 -21.42 18.20 -14.33
C PRO A 351 -20.98 17.96 -12.88
N LYS A 352 -20.51 16.75 -12.55
CA LYS A 352 -20.00 16.42 -11.21
C LYS A 352 -18.70 17.16 -10.88
N LEU A 353 -17.83 17.33 -11.87
CA LEU A 353 -16.59 18.10 -11.71
C LEU A 353 -16.88 19.59 -11.51
N GLN A 354 -17.85 20.11 -12.24
CA GLN A 354 -18.36 21.47 -12.09
C GLN A 354 -18.92 21.69 -10.67
N ASP A 355 -19.77 20.77 -10.17
CA ASP A 355 -20.29 20.83 -8.81
C ASP A 355 -19.16 20.91 -7.77
N ILE A 356 -18.09 20.11 -7.93
CA ILE A 356 -16.92 20.15 -7.05
C ILE A 356 -16.27 21.54 -7.03
N VAL A 357 -15.92 22.07 -8.21
CA VAL A 357 -15.18 23.33 -8.34
C VAL A 357 -16.03 24.51 -7.88
N GLU A 358 -17.32 24.53 -8.20
CA GLU A 358 -18.24 25.57 -7.74
C GLU A 358 -18.41 25.58 -6.21
N ASN A 359 -18.52 24.39 -5.59
CA ASN A 359 -18.58 24.29 -4.13
C ASN A 359 -17.29 24.75 -3.45
N TYR A 360 -16.13 24.50 -4.05
CA TYR A 360 -14.85 25.01 -3.53
C TYR A 360 -14.75 26.53 -3.68
N ALA A 361 -15.14 27.08 -4.83
CA ALA A 361 -15.09 28.51 -5.12
C ALA A 361 -16.03 29.33 -4.22
N LYS A 362 -17.27 28.86 -4.02
CA LYS A 362 -18.25 29.53 -3.14
C LYS A 362 -17.97 29.31 -1.66
N GLY A 363 -17.24 28.24 -1.34
CA GLY A 363 -17.03 27.72 0.00
C GLY A 363 -18.13 26.74 0.44
N ASN A 364 -17.72 25.68 1.12
CA ASN A 364 -18.61 24.56 1.49
C ASN A 364 -18.68 24.30 3.01
N GLY A 365 -18.16 25.24 3.80
CA GLY A 365 -18.04 25.12 5.26
C GLY A 365 -16.73 24.49 5.73
N VAL A 366 -16.00 23.79 4.85
CA VAL A 366 -14.66 23.25 5.12
C VAL A 366 -13.60 24.06 4.41
N VAL A 367 -13.80 24.33 3.11
CA VAL A 367 -12.94 25.18 2.29
C VAL A 367 -13.64 26.49 1.92
N TYR A 368 -12.86 27.53 1.63
CA TYR A 368 -13.32 28.84 1.19
C TYR A 368 -12.21 29.63 0.51
N ILE A 369 -12.55 30.61 -0.33
CA ILE A 369 -11.59 31.51 -0.96
C ILE A 369 -11.34 32.74 -0.08
N LYS A 370 -10.07 33.08 0.15
CA LYS A 370 -9.65 34.33 0.80
C LYS A 370 -8.46 34.92 0.03
N GLU A 371 -8.63 36.16 -0.42
CA GLU A 371 -7.62 36.89 -1.21
C GLU A 371 -7.03 36.06 -2.36
N GLY A 372 -7.91 35.41 -3.13
CA GLY A 372 -7.55 34.62 -4.30
C GLY A 372 -6.98 33.22 -4.01
N LEU A 373 -6.79 32.84 -2.75
CA LEU A 373 -6.28 31.53 -2.36
C LEU A 373 -7.37 30.65 -1.74
N LEU A 374 -7.25 29.34 -1.90
CA LEU A 374 -8.10 28.34 -1.28
C LEU A 374 -7.59 28.04 0.14
N PHE A 375 -8.44 28.36 1.12
CA PHE A 375 -8.24 28.10 2.53
C PHE A 375 -9.10 26.91 2.98
N HIS A 376 -8.68 26.22 4.03
CA HIS A 376 -9.47 25.22 4.72
C HIS A 376 -9.43 25.37 6.24
N ARG A 377 -10.39 24.75 6.93
CA ARG A 377 -10.52 24.72 8.41
C ARG A 377 -10.64 23.31 8.97
N GLY A 378 -10.26 23.12 10.23
CA GLY A 378 -10.43 21.88 10.98
C GLY A 378 -9.36 20.85 10.65
N ALA A 379 -8.09 21.15 10.91
CA ALA A 379 -6.98 20.20 10.76
C ALA A 379 -7.18 18.92 11.61
N PRO A 380 -6.63 17.76 11.18
CA PRO A 380 -5.81 17.53 9.98
C PRO A 380 -6.66 17.22 8.72
N ARG A 381 -6.28 17.79 7.55
CA ARG A 381 -6.99 17.59 6.27
C ARG A 381 -6.11 17.49 5.01
N THR A 382 -4.80 17.61 5.16
CA THR A 382 -3.83 17.42 4.05
C THR A 382 -3.29 16.00 4.11
N TRP A 383 -2.44 15.59 3.18
CA TRP A 383 -1.78 14.28 3.25
C TRP A 383 -0.84 14.12 4.46
N MET A 384 -0.39 15.22 5.07
CA MET A 384 0.32 15.21 6.34
C MET A 384 -0.69 15.26 7.50
N ASP A 385 -1.41 14.16 7.75
CA ASP A 385 -2.58 14.10 8.65
C ASP A 385 -2.42 13.31 9.95
N ALA A 386 -1.18 13.00 10.35
CA ALA A 386 -0.89 12.34 11.62
C ALA A 386 -1.54 13.01 12.84
N SER A 387 -2.24 12.20 13.65
CA SER A 387 -2.81 12.62 14.92
C SER A 387 -2.93 11.48 15.93
N TYR A 388 -2.76 11.81 17.21
CA TYR A 388 -2.95 10.89 18.34
C TYR A 388 -3.58 11.65 19.51
N ASP A 389 -4.47 11.02 20.28
CA ASP A 389 -5.10 11.61 21.48
C ASP A 389 -5.59 13.06 21.31
N SER A 390 -6.25 13.35 20.18
CA SER A 390 -6.71 14.69 19.76
C SER A 390 -5.62 15.73 19.48
N HIS A 391 -4.34 15.37 19.59
CA HIS A 391 -3.21 16.18 19.13
C HIS A 391 -2.98 16.01 17.63
N VAL A 392 -2.97 17.14 16.90
CA VAL A 392 -2.62 17.19 15.49
C VAL A 392 -1.13 17.51 15.37
N VAL A 393 -0.36 16.59 14.77
CA VAL A 393 1.11 16.69 14.73
C VAL A 393 1.58 17.73 13.71
N THR A 394 0.96 17.74 12.53
CA THR A 394 1.28 18.64 11.41
C THR A 394 0.06 19.48 11.02
N PRO A 395 -0.38 20.43 11.88
CA PRO A 395 -1.50 21.29 11.53
C PRO A 395 -1.07 22.22 10.38
N ARG A 396 -1.80 22.14 9.27
CA ARG A 396 -1.58 22.96 8.06
C ARG A 396 -2.85 23.69 7.67
N GLU A 397 -3.62 24.11 8.67
CA GLU A 397 -4.85 24.87 8.50
C GLU A 397 -4.57 26.26 7.90
N GLY A 398 -5.46 26.73 7.03
CA GLY A 398 -5.24 27.91 6.23
C GLY A 398 -5.09 27.55 4.76
N ALA A 399 -4.13 28.18 4.07
CA ALA A 399 -3.82 27.91 2.68
C ALA A 399 -2.54 27.05 2.58
N ALA A 400 -2.69 25.74 2.36
CA ALA A 400 -1.56 24.86 2.11
C ALA A 400 -1.07 24.97 0.65
N VAL A 401 0.26 24.86 0.45
CA VAL A 401 0.91 25.13 -0.84
C VAL A 401 0.44 24.19 -1.94
N GLU A 402 0.36 22.88 -1.65
CA GLU A 402 -0.08 21.88 -2.62
C GLU A 402 -1.57 21.93 -2.88
N ILE A 403 -2.38 22.29 -1.87
CA ILE A 403 -3.83 22.48 -2.04
C ILE A 403 -4.10 23.62 -3.02
N ASN A 404 -3.34 24.71 -2.94
CA ASN A 404 -3.48 25.84 -3.85
C ASN A 404 -2.90 25.55 -5.25
N ALA A 405 -1.82 24.77 -5.34
CA ALA A 405 -1.32 24.29 -6.61
C ALA A 405 -2.33 23.35 -7.32
N LEU A 406 -2.94 22.44 -6.55
CA LEU A 406 -4.00 21.54 -7.02
C LEU A 406 -5.27 22.31 -7.39
N TRP A 407 -5.66 23.32 -6.62
CA TRP A 407 -6.80 24.19 -6.93
C TRP A 407 -6.61 24.93 -8.25
N TYR A 408 -5.44 25.56 -8.44
CA TYR A 408 -5.08 26.17 -9.72
C TYR A 408 -5.14 25.16 -10.87
N ASN A 409 -4.62 23.95 -10.67
CA ASN A 409 -4.68 22.90 -11.68
C ASN A 409 -6.12 22.46 -11.96
N ALA A 410 -6.97 22.32 -10.95
CA ALA A 410 -8.38 21.98 -11.14
C ALA A 410 -9.09 23.04 -11.99
N LEU A 411 -8.85 24.33 -11.73
CA LEU A 411 -9.40 25.41 -12.56
C LEU A 411 -8.88 25.35 -14.01
N MET A 412 -7.58 25.15 -14.21
CA MET A 412 -7.00 25.03 -15.56
C MET A 412 -7.50 23.78 -16.32
N ILE A 413 -7.71 22.67 -15.61
CA ILE A 413 -8.28 21.44 -16.17
C ILE A 413 -9.75 21.64 -16.56
N MET A 414 -10.54 22.30 -15.71
CA MET A 414 -11.92 22.64 -16.04
C MET A 414 -12.00 23.58 -17.24
N ASP A 415 -11.14 24.62 -17.29
CA ASP A 415 -11.01 25.49 -18.46
C ASP A 415 -10.68 24.68 -19.74
N PHE A 416 -9.75 23.74 -19.66
CA PHE A 416 -9.45 22.84 -20.77
C PHE A 416 -10.67 22.01 -21.21
N PHE A 417 -11.42 21.43 -20.25
CA PHE A 417 -12.60 20.61 -20.54
C PHE A 417 -13.79 21.38 -21.08
N THR A 418 -13.88 22.70 -20.87
CA THR A 418 -14.93 23.54 -21.48
C THR A 418 -14.95 23.41 -23.00
N ASN A 419 -13.79 23.23 -23.64
CA ASN A 419 -13.68 23.00 -25.08
C ASN A 419 -14.26 21.65 -25.52
N ILE A 420 -14.34 20.65 -24.63
CA ILE A 420 -14.88 19.31 -24.91
C ILE A 420 -16.40 19.29 -24.78
N VAL A 421 -16.93 20.01 -23.77
CA VAL A 421 -18.37 20.14 -23.51
C VAL A 421 -19.02 21.33 -24.21
N GLU A 422 -18.22 22.17 -24.89
CA GLU A 422 -18.65 23.38 -25.59
C GLU A 422 -19.27 24.44 -24.68
N ASP A 423 -18.80 24.52 -23.43
CA ASP A 423 -19.24 25.53 -22.44
C ASP A 423 -18.47 26.84 -22.64
N LYS A 424 -19.16 27.86 -23.18
CA LYS A 424 -18.55 29.15 -23.53
C LYS A 424 -18.60 30.20 -22.41
N ASN A 425 -19.28 29.92 -21.30
CA ASN A 425 -19.58 30.92 -20.26
C ASN A 425 -18.86 30.65 -18.93
N SER A 426 -17.84 29.80 -18.93
CA SER A 426 -17.11 29.47 -17.71
C SER A 426 -16.17 30.59 -17.25
N MET A 427 -15.93 30.67 -15.94
CA MET A 427 -15.03 31.66 -15.32
C MET A 427 -13.72 31.03 -14.80
N TYR A 428 -13.42 29.78 -15.19
CA TYR A 428 -12.31 29.02 -14.60
C TYR A 428 -10.95 29.66 -14.85
N LYS A 429 -10.70 30.15 -16.07
CA LYS A 429 -9.47 30.85 -16.41
C LYS A 429 -9.23 32.11 -15.58
N GLU A 430 -10.27 32.95 -15.41
CA GLU A 430 -10.16 34.17 -14.60
C GLU A 430 -9.85 33.85 -13.13
N LEU A 431 -10.52 32.84 -12.57
CA LEU A 431 -10.24 32.35 -11.22
C LEU A 431 -8.81 31.79 -11.10
N ALA A 432 -8.33 31.08 -12.12
CA ALA A 432 -6.99 30.52 -12.15
C ALA A 432 -5.92 31.64 -12.17
N GLU A 433 -6.14 32.69 -12.95
CA GLU A 433 -5.25 33.86 -13.03
C GLU A 433 -5.19 34.60 -11.68
N LYS A 434 -6.33 34.83 -11.02
CA LYS A 434 -6.38 35.41 -9.66
C LYS A 434 -5.65 34.55 -8.63
N THR A 435 -5.85 33.23 -8.70
CA THR A 435 -5.18 32.26 -7.83
C THR A 435 -3.67 32.30 -8.04
N LYS A 436 -3.22 32.28 -9.29
CA LYS A 436 -1.81 32.33 -9.65
C LYS A 436 -1.14 33.63 -9.18
N ALA A 437 -1.78 34.78 -9.38
CA ALA A 437 -1.26 36.06 -8.90
C ALA A 437 -1.08 36.06 -7.37
N SER A 438 -2.13 35.66 -6.65
CA SER A 438 -2.12 35.61 -5.17
C SER A 438 -1.12 34.60 -4.64
N PHE A 439 -0.95 33.46 -5.31
CA PHE A 439 0.03 32.45 -4.94
C PHE A 439 1.46 32.99 -5.07
N ASN A 440 1.79 33.61 -6.20
CA ASN A 440 3.14 34.14 -6.41
C ASN A 440 3.46 35.31 -5.48
N GLU A 441 2.47 36.12 -5.11
CA GLU A 441 2.63 37.19 -4.12
C GLU A 441 2.92 36.65 -2.71
N LYS A 442 2.20 35.60 -2.29
CA LYS A 442 2.13 35.21 -0.87
C LYS A 442 2.95 33.98 -0.50
N PHE A 443 3.14 33.02 -1.41
CA PHE A 443 3.87 31.78 -1.13
C PHE A 443 5.35 31.85 -1.48
N VAL A 444 5.75 32.65 -2.47
CA VAL A 444 7.13 32.68 -2.96
C VAL A 444 8.06 33.18 -1.87
N SER A 445 9.18 32.48 -1.70
CA SER A 445 10.23 32.78 -0.73
C SER A 445 11.61 32.70 -1.39
N SER A 446 12.67 33.05 -0.65
CA SER A 446 14.03 32.98 -1.17
C SER A 446 14.56 31.56 -1.38
N TRP A 447 13.82 30.53 -0.98
CA TRP A 447 14.18 29.11 -1.12
C TRP A 447 13.14 28.29 -1.90
N GLY A 448 12.17 28.94 -2.55
CA GLY A 448 11.08 28.27 -3.26
C GLY A 448 9.74 28.81 -2.80
N ALA A 449 8.98 28.01 -2.04
CA ALA A 449 7.71 28.42 -1.43
C ALA A 449 7.57 28.04 0.04
N TYR A 450 6.78 28.82 0.77
CA TYR A 450 6.32 28.47 2.11
C TYR A 450 5.43 27.23 2.09
N ASP A 451 5.40 26.47 3.19
CA ASP A 451 4.66 25.21 3.26
C ASP A 451 3.14 25.41 3.35
N TYR A 452 2.71 26.39 4.14
CA TYR A 452 1.34 26.87 4.20
C TYR A 452 1.31 28.31 4.74
N LEU A 453 0.19 29.00 4.52
CA LEU A 453 -0.15 30.25 5.18
C LEU A 453 -1.25 29.97 6.19
N ASP A 454 -1.07 30.42 7.43
CA ASP A 454 -2.08 30.23 8.47
C ASP A 454 -3.37 31.04 8.19
N PRO A 455 -4.44 30.93 9.00
CA PRO A 455 -5.68 31.69 8.79
C PRO A 455 -5.50 33.22 8.74
N TYR A 456 -4.39 33.74 9.28
CA TYR A 456 -4.00 35.15 9.31
C TYR A 456 -3.00 35.53 8.22
N LEU A 457 -2.74 34.65 7.24
CA LEU A 457 -1.77 34.83 6.15
C LEU A 457 -0.30 34.87 6.62
N ILE A 458 -0.01 34.35 7.82
CA ILE A 458 1.36 34.25 8.30
C ILE A 458 1.99 32.98 7.69
N PRO A 459 3.14 33.11 6.99
CA PRO A 459 3.76 31.97 6.33
C PRO A 459 4.50 31.06 7.32
N ASP A 460 4.30 29.75 7.16
CA ASP A 460 5.15 28.73 7.75
C ASP A 460 6.45 28.60 6.97
N LYS A 461 7.58 28.68 7.68
CA LYS A 461 8.92 28.73 7.10
C LYS A 461 9.61 27.35 7.05
N SER A 462 8.91 26.28 7.41
CA SER A 462 9.47 24.92 7.37
C SER A 462 9.78 24.56 5.91
N ILE A 463 10.96 24.02 5.65
CA ILE A 463 11.30 23.49 4.33
C ILE A 463 10.73 22.07 4.23
N ARG A 464 9.68 21.92 3.43
CA ARG A 464 8.95 20.67 3.20
C ARG A 464 8.83 20.36 1.70
N PRO A 465 8.61 19.09 1.33
CA PRO A 465 8.54 18.69 -0.07
C PRO A 465 7.23 19.13 -0.76
N ASN A 466 6.23 19.60 -0.01
CA ASN A 466 4.92 19.99 -0.55
C ASN A 466 4.99 21.07 -1.64
N GLN A 467 6.00 21.94 -1.59
CA GLN A 467 6.22 22.95 -2.62
C GLN A 467 6.49 22.34 -4.01
N LEU A 468 6.93 21.07 -4.12
CA LEU A 468 7.07 20.37 -5.41
C LEU A 468 5.80 20.44 -6.26
N PHE A 469 4.63 20.35 -5.63
CA PHE A 469 3.35 20.33 -6.34
C PHE A 469 3.04 21.65 -7.05
N ALA A 470 3.65 22.76 -6.65
CA ALA A 470 3.55 24.03 -7.37
C ALA A 470 4.20 23.99 -8.77
N LEU A 471 5.11 23.03 -8.99
CA LEU A 471 5.83 22.85 -10.24
C LEU A 471 5.52 21.51 -10.93
N SER A 472 5.28 20.43 -10.19
CA SER A 472 5.15 19.07 -10.77
C SER A 472 3.83 18.85 -11.51
N LEU A 473 2.73 19.43 -11.03
CA LEU A 473 1.37 19.25 -11.58
C LEU A 473 1.25 19.80 -13.02
N PRO A 474 0.34 19.30 -13.88
CA PRO A 474 0.31 19.58 -15.32
C PRO A 474 0.40 21.07 -15.71
N PHE A 475 -0.22 21.96 -14.95
CA PHE A 475 -0.17 23.41 -15.15
C PHE A 475 0.64 24.09 -14.03
N ASN A 476 1.69 24.82 -14.42
CA ASN A 476 2.62 25.45 -13.46
C ASN A 476 2.01 26.74 -12.87
N ILE A 477 1.85 26.78 -11.55
CA ILE A 477 1.41 27.99 -10.85
C ILE A 477 2.58 28.96 -10.60
N MET A 478 3.80 28.45 -10.49
CA MET A 478 5.01 29.21 -10.21
C MET A 478 5.85 29.43 -11.48
N SER A 479 6.71 30.46 -11.49
CA SER A 479 7.70 30.68 -12.56
C SER A 479 8.85 29.66 -12.53
N GLU A 480 9.50 29.45 -13.67
CA GLU A 480 10.64 28.52 -13.78
C GLU A 480 11.83 28.94 -12.93
N ASP A 481 12.08 30.24 -12.76
CA ASP A 481 13.22 30.73 -11.98
C ASP A 481 13.07 30.43 -10.48
N ILE A 482 11.87 30.63 -9.92
CA ILE A 482 11.60 30.19 -8.54
C ILE A 482 11.60 28.65 -8.46
N GLY A 483 11.12 27.97 -9.50
CA GLY A 483 11.20 26.51 -9.62
C GLY A 483 12.64 25.97 -9.54
N LYS A 484 13.61 26.62 -10.18
CA LYS A 484 15.05 26.28 -10.07
C LYS A 484 15.55 26.42 -8.63
N ILE A 485 15.25 27.55 -7.98
CA ILE A 485 15.63 27.82 -6.58
C ILE A 485 15.04 26.76 -5.64
N MET A 486 13.75 26.45 -5.83
CA MET A 486 13.04 25.41 -5.09
C MET A 486 13.71 24.05 -5.25
N LEU A 487 13.97 23.61 -6.49
CA LEU A 487 14.58 22.30 -6.75
C LEU A 487 15.96 22.19 -6.11
N THR A 488 16.80 23.23 -6.22
CA THR A 488 18.11 23.25 -5.53
C THR A 488 17.95 23.13 -4.01
N THR A 489 16.96 23.81 -3.42
CA THR A 489 16.68 23.70 -1.98
C THR A 489 16.26 22.28 -1.61
N ILE A 490 15.36 21.67 -2.39
CA ILE A 490 14.86 20.31 -2.15
C ILE A 490 15.98 19.28 -2.28
N GLU A 491 16.81 19.37 -3.31
CA GLU A 491 17.94 18.47 -3.53
C GLU A 491 18.95 18.51 -2.38
N ASN A 492 19.21 19.70 -1.83
CA ASN A 492 20.14 19.90 -0.72
C ASN A 492 19.56 19.47 0.64
N GLU A 493 18.28 19.77 0.90
CA GLU A 493 17.70 19.62 2.23
C GLU A 493 16.96 18.28 2.39
N LEU A 494 16.26 17.81 1.35
CA LEU A 494 15.21 16.79 1.47
C LEU A 494 15.46 15.51 0.64
N LEU A 495 16.17 15.58 -0.48
CA LEU A 495 16.40 14.41 -1.33
C LEU A 495 17.29 13.38 -0.60
N ARG A 496 16.87 12.11 -0.67
CA ARG A 496 17.54 10.96 -0.05
C ARG A 496 17.53 9.76 -1.00
N PRO A 497 18.33 8.71 -0.74
CA PRO A 497 18.41 7.55 -1.63
C PRO A 497 17.09 6.77 -1.83
N PHE A 498 16.14 6.90 -0.90
CA PHE A 498 14.86 6.19 -0.91
C PHE A 498 13.64 7.08 -1.18
N GLY A 499 13.82 8.37 -1.47
CA GLY A 499 12.71 9.31 -1.63
C GLY A 499 13.05 10.71 -1.14
N LEU A 500 12.02 11.43 -0.68
CA LEU A 500 12.20 12.74 -0.06
C LEU A 500 11.85 12.70 1.43
N SER A 501 12.73 13.25 2.25
CA SER A 501 12.45 13.58 3.64
C SER A 501 11.31 14.60 3.72
N THR A 502 10.44 14.42 4.71
CA THR A 502 9.24 15.25 4.89
C THR A 502 9.49 16.60 5.55
N LEU A 503 10.67 16.81 6.13
CA LEU A 503 11.05 18.04 6.82
C LEU A 503 12.57 18.21 6.78
N SER A 504 13.07 19.43 6.58
CA SER A 504 14.52 19.69 6.64
C SER A 504 15.09 19.30 8.01
N ARG A 505 16.26 18.66 8.00
CA ARG A 505 17.04 18.30 9.19
C ARG A 505 17.45 19.49 10.06
N ARG A 506 17.33 20.72 9.54
CA ARG A 506 17.61 21.97 10.28
C ARG A 506 16.42 22.42 11.12
N ASP A 507 15.22 21.88 10.87
CA ASP A 507 14.03 22.22 11.63
C ASP A 507 14.08 21.56 13.03
N PRO A 508 13.76 22.29 14.11
CA PRO A 508 13.76 21.71 15.47
C PRO A 508 12.73 20.59 15.67
N LYS A 509 11.71 20.47 14.81
CA LYS A 509 10.71 19.39 14.86
C LYS A 509 11.16 18.13 14.14
N TYR A 510 12.35 18.12 13.51
CA TYR A 510 12.85 17.00 12.75
C TYR A 510 13.03 15.73 13.61
N LYS A 511 12.31 14.67 13.23
CA LYS A 511 12.27 13.35 13.86
C LYS A 511 12.50 12.28 12.79
N PRO A 512 13.75 11.79 12.62
CA PRO A 512 14.10 10.94 11.48
C PRO A 512 13.71 9.46 11.65
N THR A 513 13.39 9.02 12.87
CA THR A 513 13.15 7.61 13.20
C THR A 513 11.67 7.35 13.44
N TYR A 514 11.11 6.31 12.81
CA TYR A 514 9.70 5.91 12.94
C TYR A 514 9.58 4.57 13.69
N ARG A 515 9.71 4.62 15.01
CA ARG A 515 9.73 3.46 15.92
C ARG A 515 9.08 3.77 17.27
N GLY A 516 8.93 2.74 18.09
CA GLY A 516 8.35 2.85 19.42
C GLY A 516 6.82 2.83 19.39
N ASP A 517 6.20 3.44 20.39
CA ASP A 517 4.75 3.51 20.57
C ASP A 517 4.03 4.35 19.50
N ARG A 518 2.69 4.35 19.54
CA ARG A 518 1.88 5.13 18.59
C ARG A 518 2.25 6.61 18.57
N LYS A 519 2.40 7.22 19.75
CA LYS A 519 2.74 8.63 19.89
C LYS A 519 4.06 8.98 19.21
N SER A 520 5.13 8.22 19.49
CA SER A 520 6.46 8.46 18.92
C SER A 520 6.46 8.33 17.40
N ARG A 521 5.70 7.37 16.88
CA ARG A 521 5.52 7.16 15.44
C ARG A 521 4.71 8.28 14.78
N ASP A 522 3.56 8.64 15.32
CA ASP A 522 2.68 9.67 14.74
C ASP A 522 3.39 11.04 14.75
N GLU A 523 4.15 11.34 15.80
CA GLU A 523 5.01 12.52 15.88
C GLU A 523 6.09 12.60 14.79
N ALA A 524 6.66 11.46 14.41
CA ALA A 524 7.68 11.35 13.38
C ALA A 524 7.10 11.29 11.96
N TYR A 525 5.91 10.72 11.77
CA TYR A 525 5.36 10.25 10.48
C TYR A 525 5.53 11.23 9.31
N HIS A 526 5.34 12.54 9.54
CA HIS A 526 5.55 13.61 8.55
C HIS A 526 6.58 14.66 8.98
N ASN A 527 7.47 14.36 9.92
CA ASN A 527 8.46 15.31 10.45
C ASN A 527 9.90 14.83 10.24
N GLY A 528 10.19 14.09 9.18
CA GLY A 528 11.55 13.61 8.93
C GLY A 528 11.65 12.37 8.07
N PRO A 529 10.82 11.33 8.26
CA PRO A 529 10.88 10.12 7.46
C PRO A 529 10.79 10.42 5.97
N ILE A 530 11.41 9.53 5.20
CA ILE A 530 11.54 9.59 3.75
C ILE A 530 10.33 8.92 3.13
N TRP A 531 9.62 9.64 2.27
CA TRP A 531 8.44 9.13 1.56
C TRP A 531 8.77 8.87 0.08
N PRO A 532 8.71 7.60 -0.38
CA PRO A 532 9.09 7.23 -1.74
C PRO A 532 8.18 7.80 -2.84
N TRP A 533 6.88 7.92 -2.58
CA TRP A 533 5.92 8.39 -3.58
C TRP A 533 6.23 9.81 -4.10
N LEU A 534 6.89 10.64 -3.29
CA LEU A 534 7.29 12.00 -3.66
C LEU A 534 8.32 12.05 -4.81
N ILE A 535 8.97 10.91 -5.13
CA ILE A 535 9.87 10.80 -6.30
C ILE A 535 9.12 11.11 -7.59
N GLY A 536 7.83 10.76 -7.71
CA GLY A 536 7.04 11.10 -8.89
C GLY A 536 6.97 12.60 -9.12
N ALA A 537 6.55 13.36 -8.09
CA ALA A 537 6.50 14.81 -8.14
C ALA A 537 7.88 15.45 -8.36
N TYR A 538 8.93 14.93 -7.73
CA TYR A 538 10.30 15.42 -7.93
C TYR A 538 10.76 15.24 -9.38
N VAL A 539 10.57 14.07 -9.97
CA VAL A 539 10.92 13.80 -11.37
C VAL A 539 10.15 14.73 -12.31
N ASP A 540 8.83 14.87 -12.13
CA ASP A 540 8.04 15.78 -12.97
C ASP A 540 8.51 17.24 -12.89
N ALA A 541 8.82 17.71 -11.68
CA ALA A 541 9.33 19.05 -11.46
C ALA A 541 10.71 19.24 -12.12
N LYS A 542 11.61 18.25 -11.97
CA LYS A 542 12.95 18.30 -12.56
C LYS A 542 12.91 18.33 -14.09
N LEU A 543 12.08 17.47 -14.71
CA LEU A 543 11.94 17.39 -16.17
C LEU A 543 11.34 18.65 -16.82
N LYS A 544 10.64 19.49 -16.04
CA LYS A 544 10.12 20.78 -16.54
C LYS A 544 11.18 21.88 -16.57
N ILE A 545 12.22 21.76 -15.76
CA ILE A 545 13.24 22.79 -15.58
C ILE A 545 14.54 22.43 -16.29
N GLU A 546 14.89 21.14 -16.29
CA GLU A 546 16.13 20.64 -16.87
C GLU A 546 15.85 19.98 -18.22
N SER A 547 16.33 20.62 -19.29
CA SER A 547 16.21 20.11 -20.65
C SER A 547 17.30 19.09 -21.01
N ASP A 548 18.39 19.02 -20.22
CA ASP A 548 19.48 18.08 -20.46
C ASP A 548 19.07 16.64 -20.09
N VAL A 549 18.94 15.80 -21.13
CA VAL A 549 18.55 14.39 -21.00
C VAL A 549 19.53 13.60 -20.13
N ILE A 550 20.83 13.90 -20.18
CA ILE A 550 21.84 13.18 -19.39
C ILE A 550 21.62 13.48 -17.91
N LYS A 551 21.46 14.75 -17.54
CA LYS A 551 21.19 15.14 -16.15
C LYS A 551 19.88 14.57 -15.63
N ASN A 552 18.86 14.49 -16.48
CA ASN A 552 17.61 13.84 -16.13
C ASN A 552 17.79 12.34 -15.86
N LYS A 553 18.60 11.64 -16.65
CA LYS A 553 18.91 10.21 -16.43
C LYS A 553 19.75 9.96 -15.18
N LEU A 554 20.55 10.92 -14.72
CA LEU A 554 21.28 10.82 -13.44
C LEU A 554 20.36 10.70 -12.22
N ILE A 555 19.07 11.05 -12.33
CA ILE A 555 18.10 10.80 -11.25
C ILE A 555 18.00 9.30 -10.94
N LEU A 556 18.19 8.42 -11.93
CA LEU A 556 18.19 6.97 -11.74
C LEU A 556 19.30 6.52 -10.78
N ASP A 557 20.46 7.20 -10.80
CA ASP A 557 21.56 6.90 -9.89
C ASP A 557 21.24 7.31 -8.45
N VAL A 558 20.52 8.44 -8.28
CA VAL A 558 20.09 8.92 -6.95
C VAL A 558 19.13 7.94 -6.29
N VAL A 559 18.14 7.44 -7.04
CA VAL A 559 17.12 6.52 -6.51
C VAL A 559 17.49 5.04 -6.66
N LYS A 560 18.71 4.72 -7.11
CA LYS A 560 19.16 3.34 -7.32
C LYS A 560 18.94 2.45 -6.09
N PRO A 561 19.19 2.88 -4.84
CA PRO A 561 18.91 2.04 -3.67
C PRO A 561 17.44 1.66 -3.51
N LEU A 562 16.52 2.58 -3.81
CA LEU A 562 15.08 2.31 -3.84
C LEU A 562 14.71 1.26 -4.90
N LEU A 563 15.33 1.35 -6.09
CA LEU A 563 15.07 0.40 -7.18
C LEU A 563 15.63 -0.99 -6.87
N GLU A 564 16.80 -1.08 -6.24
CA GLU A 564 17.36 -2.35 -5.79
C GLU A 564 16.54 -2.96 -4.64
N TYR A 565 15.99 -2.13 -3.74
CA TYR A 565 15.01 -2.60 -2.76
C TYR A 565 13.79 -3.19 -3.45
N ALA A 566 13.20 -2.47 -4.42
CA ALA A 566 12.02 -2.96 -5.15
C ALA A 566 12.32 -4.29 -5.86
N LYS A 567 13.47 -4.44 -6.53
CA LYS A 567 13.87 -5.71 -7.17
C LYS A 567 13.91 -6.88 -6.20
N LYS A 568 14.47 -6.67 -5.01
CA LYS A 568 14.55 -7.70 -3.96
C LYS A 568 13.19 -8.04 -3.35
N ASN A 569 12.23 -7.14 -3.43
CA ASN A 569 10.90 -7.25 -2.81
C ASN A 569 9.76 -7.36 -3.85
N ARG A 570 9.98 -8.06 -4.96
CA ARG A 570 8.96 -8.33 -6.01
C ARG A 570 8.30 -7.05 -6.57
N GLY A 571 9.05 -5.96 -6.62
CA GLY A 571 8.58 -4.64 -7.06
C GLY A 571 7.82 -3.83 -6.01
N PHE A 572 7.54 -4.40 -4.84
CA PHE A 572 6.91 -3.66 -3.76
C PHE A 572 7.87 -2.65 -3.12
N ILE A 573 7.29 -1.53 -2.72
CA ILE A 573 7.97 -0.43 -2.07
C ILE A 573 7.15 -0.07 -0.82
N PRO A 574 7.79 0.08 0.34
CA PRO A 574 7.09 0.41 1.57
C PRO A 574 6.55 1.83 1.53
N GLU A 575 5.77 2.14 2.55
CA GLU A 575 5.18 3.45 2.76
C GLU A 575 6.23 4.53 3.01
N LEU A 576 7.20 4.24 3.89
CA LEU A 576 8.24 5.20 4.26
C LEU A 576 9.53 4.50 4.70
N TYR A 577 10.61 5.29 4.79
CA TYR A 577 11.89 4.90 5.36
C TYR A 577 12.31 5.89 6.44
N GLU A 578 13.08 5.42 7.42
CA GLU A 578 13.75 6.31 8.38
C GLU A 578 14.78 7.20 7.68
N ASP A 579 14.94 8.45 8.10
CA ASP A 579 15.97 9.37 7.58
C ASP A 579 17.25 9.32 8.43
N VAL A 580 17.70 8.09 8.73
CA VAL A 580 18.99 7.77 9.36
C VAL A 580 19.54 6.50 8.71
N PRO A 581 20.81 6.45 8.25
CA PRO A 581 21.44 5.21 7.80
C PRO A 581 21.31 4.08 8.84
N PRO A 582 20.98 2.84 8.43
CA PRO A 582 20.95 2.34 7.05
C PRO A 582 19.64 2.61 6.28
N TYR A 583 18.77 3.52 6.75
CA TYR A 583 17.47 3.87 6.17
C TYR A 583 16.51 2.68 6.21
N LEU A 584 16.11 2.26 7.40
CA LEU A 584 15.25 1.09 7.55
C LEU A 584 13.84 1.36 7.00
N PRO A 585 13.23 0.40 6.29
CA PRO A 585 11.84 0.52 5.85
C PRO A 585 10.90 0.52 7.05
N ALA A 586 9.75 1.17 6.91
CA ALA A 586 8.71 1.21 7.90
C ALA A 586 7.36 1.56 7.28
N GLY A 587 6.32 1.59 8.13
CA GLY A 587 4.95 1.72 7.65
C GLY A 587 4.46 0.40 7.02
N CYS A 588 3.51 0.49 6.09
CA CYS A 588 3.13 -0.65 5.25
C CYS A 588 4.33 -1.15 4.42
N ILE A 589 4.49 -2.47 4.30
CA ILE A 589 5.60 -3.08 3.54
C ILE A 589 5.42 -2.96 2.02
N ALA A 590 4.18 -2.76 1.58
CA ALA A 590 3.79 -2.57 0.20
C ALA A 590 2.73 -1.47 0.11
N GLN A 591 3.06 -0.33 -0.48
CA GLN A 591 2.19 0.84 -0.50
C GLN A 591 1.91 1.32 -1.94
N ALA A 592 0.63 1.53 -2.24
CA ALA A 592 0.11 1.80 -3.57
C ALA A 592 0.75 3.03 -4.22
N TRP A 593 0.72 4.18 -3.54
CA TRP A 593 1.28 5.41 -4.09
C TRP A 593 2.80 5.36 -4.28
N SER A 594 3.51 4.60 -3.44
CA SER A 594 4.96 4.45 -3.54
C SER A 594 5.32 3.67 -4.79
N VAL A 595 4.65 2.53 -5.01
CA VAL A 595 4.84 1.71 -6.22
C VAL A 595 4.37 2.46 -7.46
N ALA A 596 3.21 3.14 -7.40
CA ALA A 596 2.64 3.89 -8.52
C ALA A 596 3.56 5.01 -9.00
N GLU A 597 3.98 5.89 -8.09
CA GLU A 597 4.75 7.08 -8.44
C GLU A 597 6.18 6.74 -8.83
N VAL A 598 6.79 5.73 -8.20
CA VAL A 598 8.10 5.23 -8.65
C VAL A 598 7.99 4.59 -10.02
N TYR A 599 7.00 3.72 -10.27
CA TYR A 599 6.80 3.14 -11.59
C TYR A 599 6.61 4.22 -12.65
N ARG A 600 5.74 5.21 -12.40
CA ARG A 600 5.47 6.32 -13.30
C ARG A 600 6.71 7.15 -13.58
N ALA A 601 7.46 7.52 -12.54
CA ALA A 601 8.68 8.30 -12.65
C ALA A 601 9.75 7.57 -13.49
N ILE A 602 10.01 6.29 -13.19
CA ILE A 602 11.03 5.51 -13.88
C ILE A 602 10.63 5.25 -15.34
N ASN A 603 9.36 4.94 -15.60
CA ASN A 603 8.85 4.79 -16.96
C ASN A 603 9.06 6.08 -17.78
N LYS A 604 8.81 7.24 -17.17
CA LYS A 604 9.02 8.55 -17.80
C LYS A 604 10.49 8.82 -18.10
N LEU A 605 11.39 8.60 -17.14
CA LEU A 605 12.83 8.80 -17.32
C LEU A 605 13.45 7.90 -18.38
N LEU A 606 12.99 6.64 -18.46
CA LEU A 606 13.47 5.68 -19.46
C LEU A 606 12.90 5.96 -20.86
N SER A 607 11.83 6.75 -20.96
CA SER A 607 11.20 7.15 -22.23
C SER A 607 11.76 8.47 -22.80
N LEU A 608 12.67 9.14 -22.09
CA LEU A 608 13.43 10.31 -22.58
C LEU A 608 14.52 9.88 -23.57
#